data_AF-A0A0C3JCP0-F1
#
_entry.id   AF-A0A0C3JCP0-F1
#
_cell.length_a   1.000
_cell.length_b   1.000
_cell.length_c   1.000
_cell.angle_alpha   90.00
_cell.angle_beta   90.00
_cell.angle_gamma   90.00
#
_symmetry.space_group_name_H-M   'P 1'
#
loop_
_entity.id
_entity.type
_entity.pdbx_description
1 polymer ?
#
loop_
_entity_poly.entity_id
_entity_poly.type
_entity_poly.pdbx_seq_one_letter_code
_entity_poly.pdbx_strand_id
1 'polypeptide(L)'
;MSGPPPAPRVSGLGKTTRSNGFSLEEIINDPDAEIKDTESARLFLDQLYTIQGEPATPEHISHALFYISQTKGVNNTLRSAIRAAAYLVKDLAASTLTDTVTRAVSDKLETSVIAAISPQVQNLIADMSTIKSTLEDLKNHITTQQPATFPTPYKDALASKPPNPNQIPLGKRFSPEYAKAHAAIKERQILIDTNGNHHQLNNTTPRENVIDLIKQALEAVDRINGPDMQLKSVTQLRNNGLLLELNSQEAAAWIKEPANKATFLAKLGSEVLIKDRHYNIVIPFLPVSTLTDNPDTLCNMENENNIPQGSIAQIKWIKDPAKHA
;
A
#
# COMPACT_ATOMS: atom_id res chain seq x y z
N MET A 1 80.16 -18.70 -18.49
CA MET A 1 78.88 -18.63 -17.74
C MET A 1 77.75 -18.92 -18.72
N SER A 2 77.12 -20.08 -18.59
CA SER A 2 75.81 -20.46 -19.15
C SER A 2 75.38 -21.67 -18.31
N GLY A 3 74.31 -21.50 -17.55
CA GLY A 3 73.86 -22.43 -16.51
C GLY A 3 73.17 -23.69 -17.05
N PRO A 4 73.04 -24.74 -16.22
CA PRO A 4 72.54 -26.04 -16.62
C PRO A 4 71.01 -26.07 -16.83
N PRO A 5 70.48 -27.07 -17.57
CA PRO A 5 69.07 -27.12 -17.94
C PRO A 5 68.17 -27.54 -16.76
N PRO A 6 66.88 -27.16 -16.75
CA PRO A 6 65.96 -27.50 -15.68
C PRO A 6 65.50 -28.97 -15.75
N ALA A 7 65.40 -29.58 -14.56
CA ALA A 7 64.97 -30.94 -14.29
C ALA A 7 63.47 -31.20 -14.64
N PRO A 8 63.05 -32.47 -14.79
CA PRO A 8 61.70 -32.82 -15.23
C PRO A 8 60.68 -32.58 -14.12
N ARG A 9 59.58 -31.90 -14.45
CA ARG A 9 58.40 -31.77 -13.57
C ARG A 9 57.68 -33.11 -13.49
N VAL A 10 57.63 -33.66 -12.29
CA VAL A 10 56.75 -34.75 -11.90
C VAL A 10 55.32 -34.22 -11.90
N SER A 11 54.55 -34.55 -12.93
CA SER A 11 53.10 -34.32 -12.94
C SER A 11 52.45 -35.33 -12.01
N GLY A 12 51.96 -34.82 -10.88
CA GLY A 12 51.25 -35.60 -9.87
C GLY A 12 50.13 -36.42 -10.48
N LEU A 13 50.09 -37.69 -10.06
CA LEU A 13 49.03 -38.65 -10.32
C LEU A 13 47.72 -38.06 -9.80
N GLY A 14 46.97 -37.41 -10.68
CA GLY A 14 45.59 -36.99 -10.42
C GLY A 14 44.75 -38.23 -10.17
N LYS A 15 44.32 -38.41 -8.92
CA LYS A 15 43.33 -39.40 -8.53
C LYS A 15 41.99 -39.00 -9.12
N THR A 16 41.61 -39.60 -10.24
CA THR A 16 40.25 -39.52 -10.78
C THR A 16 39.83 -40.89 -11.28
N THR A 17 38.98 -41.58 -10.52
CA THR A 17 37.81 -42.31 -11.04
C THR A 17 36.99 -42.85 -9.88
N ARG A 18 35.90 -42.15 -9.55
CA ARG A 18 34.77 -42.73 -8.81
C ARG A 18 33.56 -42.65 -9.75
N SER A 19 33.61 -43.46 -10.80
CA SER A 19 32.49 -43.66 -11.72
C SER A 19 32.53 -45.10 -12.22
N ASN A 20 32.37 -46.05 -11.29
CA ASN A 20 31.71 -47.31 -11.62
C ASN A 20 30.30 -47.16 -11.05
N GLY A 21 29.35 -46.77 -11.91
CA GLY A 21 27.95 -46.68 -11.56
C GLY A 21 27.15 -47.02 -12.80
N PHE A 22 26.31 -48.05 -12.69
CA PHE A 22 25.33 -48.44 -13.69
C PHE A 22 24.58 -47.23 -14.24
N SER A 23 24.25 -47.24 -15.53
CA SER A 23 23.40 -46.20 -16.12
C SER A 23 22.00 -46.25 -15.52
N LEU A 24 21.28 -45.11 -15.51
CA LEU A 24 19.91 -45.06 -15.00
C LEU A 24 19.01 -46.03 -15.80
N GLU A 25 19.29 -46.17 -17.09
CA GLU A 25 18.63 -47.08 -18.00
C GLU A 25 18.87 -48.56 -17.63
N GLU A 26 20.09 -48.92 -17.21
CA GLU A 26 20.38 -50.28 -16.72
C GLU A 26 19.69 -50.57 -15.39
N ILE A 27 19.55 -49.58 -14.51
CA ILE A 27 18.86 -49.72 -13.21
C ILE A 27 17.35 -49.87 -13.39
N ILE A 28 16.76 -49.09 -14.30
CA ILE A 28 15.30 -49.14 -14.56
C ILE A 28 14.91 -50.44 -15.28
N ASN A 29 15.77 -50.96 -16.15
CA ASN A 29 15.49 -52.16 -16.94
C ASN A 29 16.09 -53.45 -16.35
N ASP A 30 16.44 -53.46 -15.07
CA ASP A 30 16.97 -54.64 -14.39
C ASP A 30 15.95 -55.79 -14.44
N PRO A 31 16.25 -56.92 -15.12
CA PRO A 31 15.31 -58.03 -15.24
C PRO A 31 14.99 -58.68 -13.89
N ASP A 32 15.89 -58.54 -12.90
CA ASP A 32 15.78 -59.12 -11.58
C ASP A 32 15.10 -58.17 -10.56
N ALA A 33 14.79 -56.93 -10.96
CA ALA A 33 14.07 -55.98 -10.11
C ALA A 33 12.58 -56.35 -9.94
N GLU A 34 12.08 -56.28 -8.70
CA GLU A 34 10.69 -56.62 -8.33
C GLU A 34 9.67 -55.57 -8.81
N ILE A 35 10.11 -54.31 -8.99
CA ILE A 35 9.25 -53.18 -9.40
C ILE A 35 9.69 -52.70 -10.80
N LYS A 36 8.85 -52.90 -11.81
CA LYS A 36 9.19 -52.64 -13.23
C LYS A 36 8.39 -51.52 -13.89
N ASP A 37 7.29 -51.11 -13.28
CA ASP A 37 6.37 -50.13 -13.85
C ASP A 37 5.70 -49.29 -12.75
N THR A 38 5.05 -48.20 -13.17
CA THR A 38 4.42 -47.24 -12.26
C THR A 38 3.24 -47.84 -11.48
N GLU A 39 2.52 -48.80 -12.05
CA GLU A 39 1.39 -49.45 -11.38
C GLU A 39 1.89 -50.42 -10.29
N SER A 40 2.90 -51.23 -10.59
CA SER A 40 3.59 -52.10 -9.62
C SER A 40 4.23 -51.30 -8.49
N ALA A 41 4.85 -50.14 -8.79
CA ALA A 41 5.41 -49.24 -7.79
C ALA A 41 4.32 -48.68 -6.85
N ARG A 42 3.16 -48.30 -7.42
CA ARG A 42 2.02 -47.82 -6.64
C ARG A 42 1.47 -48.91 -5.73
N LEU A 43 1.24 -50.11 -6.27
CA LEU A 43 0.74 -51.25 -5.50
C LEU A 43 1.64 -51.56 -4.30
N PHE A 44 2.95 -51.54 -4.51
CA PHE A 44 3.95 -51.79 -3.46
C PHE A 44 3.93 -50.71 -2.37
N LEU A 45 3.86 -49.42 -2.75
CA LEU A 45 3.79 -48.33 -1.79
C LEU A 45 2.46 -48.32 -1.03
N ASP A 46 1.33 -48.58 -1.69
CA ASP A 46 0.00 -48.67 -1.07
C ASP A 46 -0.13 -49.85 -0.11
N GLN A 47 0.67 -50.91 -0.30
CA GLN A 47 0.68 -52.04 0.62
C GLN A 47 1.42 -51.73 1.93
N LEU A 48 2.40 -50.83 1.92
CA LEU A 48 3.35 -50.67 3.01
C LEU A 48 3.38 -49.27 3.66
N TYR A 49 3.11 -48.22 2.89
CA TYR A 49 3.41 -46.84 3.27
C TYR A 49 2.34 -45.80 2.90
N THR A 50 1.36 -46.13 2.05
CA THR A 50 0.27 -45.23 1.62
C THR A 50 -1.11 -45.86 1.78
N ILE A 51 -2.18 -45.05 1.69
CA ILE A 51 -3.57 -45.50 1.84
C ILE A 51 -4.08 -45.98 0.48
N GLN A 52 -4.61 -47.20 0.41
CA GLN A 52 -5.14 -47.78 -0.82
C GLN A 52 -6.23 -46.90 -1.46
N GLY A 53 -6.02 -46.53 -2.72
CA GLY A 53 -6.99 -45.81 -3.55
C GLY A 53 -6.83 -44.29 -3.62
N GLU A 54 -5.93 -43.70 -2.84
CA GLU A 54 -5.56 -42.28 -2.98
C GLU A 54 -4.61 -42.08 -4.19
N PRO A 55 -4.69 -40.94 -4.90
CA PRO A 55 -3.75 -40.63 -5.97
C PRO A 55 -2.34 -40.46 -5.38
N ALA A 56 -1.34 -41.09 -6.02
CA ALA A 56 0.06 -40.96 -5.63
C ALA A 56 0.57 -39.53 -5.93
N THR A 57 0.31 -38.59 -5.04
CA THR A 57 0.82 -37.22 -5.14
C THR A 57 2.28 -37.16 -4.66
N PRO A 58 3.05 -36.15 -5.09
CA PRO A 58 4.42 -35.96 -4.61
C PRO A 58 4.55 -35.89 -3.08
N GLU A 59 3.53 -35.38 -2.38
CA GLU A 59 3.47 -35.33 -0.91
C GLU A 59 3.39 -36.74 -0.33
N HIS A 60 2.55 -37.60 -0.90
CA HIS A 60 2.45 -39.01 -0.51
C HIS A 60 3.78 -39.74 -0.70
N ILE A 61 4.47 -39.48 -1.81
CA ILE A 61 5.79 -40.04 -2.10
C ILE A 61 6.84 -39.53 -1.10
N SER A 62 6.83 -38.23 -0.77
CA SER A 62 7.71 -37.64 0.24
C SER A 62 7.50 -38.30 1.61
N HIS A 63 6.25 -38.50 2.02
CA HIS A 63 5.92 -39.19 3.28
C HIS A 63 6.39 -40.64 3.28
N ALA A 64 6.16 -41.39 2.20
CA ALA A 64 6.65 -42.76 2.07
C ALA A 64 8.19 -42.83 2.22
N LEU A 65 8.93 -41.91 1.59
CA LEU A 65 10.39 -41.84 1.73
C LEU A 65 10.82 -41.52 3.17
N PHE A 66 10.10 -40.67 3.90
CA PHE A 66 10.37 -40.45 5.32
C PHE A 66 10.19 -41.73 6.14
N TYR A 67 9.11 -42.49 5.91
CA TYR A 67 8.90 -43.78 6.58
C TYR A 67 9.99 -44.81 6.24
N ILE A 68 10.35 -44.92 4.96
CA ILE A 68 11.44 -45.81 4.50
C ILE A 68 12.76 -45.46 5.19
N SER A 69 13.05 -44.17 5.39
CA SER A 69 14.26 -43.71 6.08
C SER A 69 14.37 -44.19 7.55
N GLN A 70 13.24 -44.55 8.16
CA GLN A 70 13.13 -44.98 9.55
C GLN A 70 13.16 -46.51 9.72
N THR A 71 13.19 -47.26 8.61
CA THR A 71 13.22 -48.73 8.66
C THR A 71 14.52 -49.25 9.26
N LYS A 72 14.42 -50.37 10.01
CA LYS A 72 15.58 -51.02 10.62
C LYS A 72 16.45 -51.62 9.52
N GLY A 73 17.74 -51.25 9.46
CA GLY A 73 18.69 -51.72 8.45
C GLY A 73 19.25 -50.63 7.54
N VAL A 74 18.61 -49.45 7.50
CA VAL A 74 19.11 -48.30 6.73
C VAL A 74 20.29 -47.66 7.45
N ASN A 75 21.46 -47.58 6.80
CA ASN A 75 22.64 -46.91 7.35
C ASN A 75 22.48 -45.38 7.35
N ASN A 76 23.31 -44.66 8.10
CA ASN A 76 23.16 -43.20 8.27
C ASN A 76 23.29 -42.41 6.94
N THR A 77 24.17 -42.85 6.04
CA THR A 77 24.37 -42.21 4.73
C THR A 77 23.14 -42.36 3.84
N LEU A 78 22.59 -43.57 3.77
CA LEU A 78 21.39 -43.90 3.01
C LEU A 78 20.17 -43.19 3.60
N ARG A 79 20.06 -43.12 4.94
CA ARG A 79 19.00 -42.35 5.60
C ARG A 79 19.04 -40.87 5.22
N SER A 80 20.22 -40.26 5.21
CA SER A 80 20.39 -38.87 4.80
C SER A 80 20.06 -38.67 3.31
N ALA A 81 20.47 -39.59 2.43
CA ALA A 81 20.15 -39.53 1.01
C ALA A 81 18.63 -39.64 0.75
N ILE A 82 17.95 -40.59 1.39
CA ILE A 82 16.50 -40.78 1.28
C ILE A 82 15.75 -39.55 1.79
N ARG A 83 16.16 -38.99 2.94
CA ARG A 83 15.55 -37.77 3.48
C ARG A 83 15.78 -36.55 2.57
N ALA A 84 16.96 -36.41 1.97
CA ALA A 84 17.23 -35.34 1.02
C ALA A 84 16.32 -35.44 -0.21
N ALA A 85 16.15 -36.64 -0.77
CA ALA A 85 15.20 -36.87 -1.86
C ALA A 85 13.76 -36.55 -1.44
N ALA A 86 13.34 -36.96 -0.24
CA ALA A 86 12.01 -36.66 0.29
C ALA A 86 11.73 -35.14 0.40
N TYR A 87 12.72 -34.36 0.84
CA TYR A 87 12.61 -32.90 0.89
C TYR A 87 12.52 -32.26 -0.49
N LEU A 88 13.33 -32.72 -1.46
CA LEU A 88 13.30 -32.19 -2.83
C LEU A 88 11.98 -32.50 -3.54
N VAL A 89 11.43 -33.69 -3.36
CA VAL A 89 10.11 -34.06 -3.93
C VAL A 89 9.00 -33.17 -3.35
N LYS A 90 9.05 -32.87 -2.06
CA LYS A 90 8.08 -31.98 -1.40
C LYS A 90 8.19 -30.53 -1.87
N ASP A 91 9.42 -30.04 -2.06
CA ASP A 91 9.68 -28.67 -2.53
C ASP A 91 9.23 -28.48 -4.00
N LEU A 92 9.53 -29.46 -4.86
CA LEU A 92 9.12 -29.43 -6.26
C LEU A 92 7.58 -29.43 -6.41
N ALA A 93 6.87 -30.12 -5.52
CA ALA A 93 5.41 -30.13 -5.50
C ALA A 93 4.80 -28.79 -5.06
N ALA A 94 5.39 -28.14 -4.07
CA ALA A 94 4.97 -26.80 -3.64
C ALA A 94 5.20 -25.75 -4.74
N SER A 95 6.29 -25.88 -5.50
CA SER A 95 6.61 -25.02 -6.62
C SER A 95 5.60 -25.14 -7.77
N THR A 96 5.28 -26.36 -8.21
CA THR A 96 4.30 -26.57 -9.31
C THR A 96 2.89 -26.12 -8.95
N LEU A 97 2.48 -26.28 -7.69
CA LEU A 97 1.21 -25.76 -7.19
C LEU A 97 1.18 -24.22 -7.24
N THR A 98 2.28 -23.57 -6.84
CA THR A 98 2.41 -22.10 -6.85
C THR A 98 2.36 -21.55 -8.28
N ASP A 99 3.07 -22.17 -9.22
CA ASP A 99 3.07 -21.78 -10.64
C ASP A 99 1.69 -21.97 -11.28
N THR A 100 0.97 -23.04 -10.92
CA THR A 100 -0.38 -23.30 -11.45
C THR A 100 -1.38 -22.28 -10.92
N VAL A 101 -1.34 -21.97 -9.62
CA VAL A 101 -2.25 -20.99 -9.00
C VAL A 101 -1.96 -19.58 -9.53
N THR A 102 -0.69 -19.17 -9.60
CA THR A 102 -0.31 -17.84 -10.12
C THR A 102 -0.76 -17.66 -11.58
N ARG A 103 -0.56 -18.67 -12.42
CA ARG A 103 -1.00 -18.63 -13.83
C ARG A 103 -2.53 -18.57 -13.95
N ALA A 104 -3.26 -19.40 -13.20
CA ALA A 104 -4.72 -19.42 -13.24
C ALA A 104 -5.34 -18.10 -12.74
N VAL A 105 -4.75 -17.47 -11.72
CA VAL A 105 -5.17 -16.15 -11.24
C VAL A 105 -4.88 -15.07 -12.28
N SER A 106 -3.70 -15.11 -12.93
CA SER A 106 -3.34 -14.17 -13.99
C SER A 106 -4.33 -14.23 -15.16
N ASP A 107 -4.59 -15.43 -15.69
CA ASP A 107 -5.48 -15.63 -16.85
C ASP A 107 -6.92 -15.17 -16.55
N LYS A 108 -7.42 -15.44 -15.32
CA LYS A 108 -8.74 -14.98 -14.88
C LYS A 108 -8.79 -13.46 -14.70
N LEU A 109 -7.74 -12.86 -14.15
CA LEU A 109 -7.68 -11.41 -13.95
C LEU A 109 -7.63 -10.68 -15.28
N GLU A 110 -6.81 -11.13 -16.23
CA GLU A 110 -6.75 -10.55 -17.58
C GLU A 110 -8.12 -10.60 -18.27
N THR A 111 -8.78 -11.76 -18.25
CA THR A 111 -10.11 -11.92 -18.86
C THR A 111 -11.16 -11.03 -18.19
N SER A 112 -11.17 -10.98 -16.85
CA SER A 112 -12.14 -10.20 -16.09
C SER A 112 -11.93 -8.70 -16.23
N VAL A 113 -10.66 -8.23 -16.21
CA VAL A 113 -10.32 -6.82 -16.33
C VAL A 113 -10.62 -6.32 -17.74
N ILE A 114 -10.28 -7.09 -18.78
CA ILE A 114 -10.60 -6.74 -20.17
C ILE A 114 -12.13 -6.69 -20.38
N ALA A 115 -12.86 -7.68 -19.86
CA ALA A 115 -14.32 -7.72 -19.97
C ALA A 115 -15.02 -6.57 -19.24
N ALA A 116 -14.49 -6.12 -18.10
CA ALA A 116 -15.07 -5.02 -17.33
C ALA A 116 -14.72 -3.63 -17.88
N ILE A 117 -13.47 -3.43 -18.33
CA ILE A 117 -12.99 -2.12 -18.76
C ILE A 117 -13.35 -1.83 -20.23
N SER A 118 -13.38 -2.84 -21.11
CA SER A 118 -13.64 -2.64 -22.54
C SER A 118 -14.98 -1.93 -22.82
N PRO A 119 -16.11 -2.30 -22.19
CA PRO A 119 -17.39 -1.59 -22.39
C PRO A 119 -17.34 -0.14 -21.89
N GLN A 120 -16.64 0.12 -20.78
CA GLN A 120 -16.51 1.47 -20.22
C GLN A 120 -15.74 2.40 -21.16
N VAL A 121 -14.65 1.90 -21.76
CA VAL A 121 -13.88 2.65 -22.76
C VAL A 121 -14.72 2.94 -24.01
N GLN A 122 -15.54 1.99 -24.46
CA GLN A 122 -16.46 2.24 -25.59
C GLN A 122 -17.51 3.30 -25.27
N ASN A 123 -18.10 3.25 -24.08
CA ASN A 123 -19.07 4.27 -23.64
C ASN A 123 -18.42 5.66 -23.57
N LEU A 124 -17.20 5.77 -23.01
CA LEU A 124 -16.45 7.03 -22.98
C LEU A 124 -16.17 7.57 -24.40
N ILE A 125 -15.83 6.71 -25.35
CA ILE A 125 -15.62 7.12 -26.75
C ILE A 125 -16.94 7.61 -27.39
N ALA A 126 -18.05 6.92 -27.13
CA ALA A 126 -19.37 7.32 -27.61
C ALA A 126 -19.81 8.68 -27.04
N ASP A 127 -19.65 8.87 -25.72
CA ASP A 127 -19.95 10.14 -25.05
C ASP A 127 -19.07 11.28 -25.59
N MET A 128 -17.77 11.02 -25.79
CA MET A 128 -16.84 12.00 -26.37
C MET A 128 -17.26 12.42 -27.78
N SER A 129 -17.73 11.48 -28.60
CA SER A 129 -18.22 11.79 -29.95
C SER A 129 -19.51 12.62 -29.93
N THR A 130 -20.39 12.34 -28.97
CA THR A 130 -21.64 13.11 -28.75
C THR A 130 -21.32 14.54 -28.31
N ILE A 131 -20.40 14.72 -27.36
CA ILE A 131 -19.92 16.04 -26.92
C ILE A 131 -19.29 16.81 -28.09
N LYS A 132 -18.52 16.13 -28.95
CA LYS A 132 -17.92 16.77 -30.13
C LYS A 132 -18.99 17.26 -31.11
N SER A 133 -20.05 16.47 -31.34
CA SER A 133 -21.16 16.88 -32.20
C SER A 133 -21.90 18.09 -31.63
N THR A 134 -22.25 18.07 -30.34
CA THR A 134 -22.96 19.18 -29.71
C THR A 134 -22.13 20.46 -29.68
N LEU A 135 -20.80 20.34 -29.57
CA LEU A 135 -19.89 21.48 -29.68
C LEU A 135 -19.90 22.09 -31.09
N GLU A 136 -19.88 21.27 -32.14
CA GLU A 136 -19.96 21.78 -33.52
C GLU A 136 -21.36 22.38 -33.82
N ASP A 137 -22.43 21.80 -33.29
CA ASP A 137 -23.79 22.37 -33.41
C ASP A 137 -23.90 23.74 -32.71
N LEU A 138 -23.34 23.87 -31.49
CA LEU A 138 -23.29 25.12 -30.74
C LEU A 138 -22.46 26.18 -31.49
N LYS A 139 -21.30 25.80 -32.04
CA LYS A 139 -20.43 26.69 -32.82
C LYS A 139 -21.13 27.20 -34.09
N ASN A 140 -21.91 26.36 -34.75
CA ASN A 140 -22.71 26.75 -35.91
C ASN A 140 -23.84 27.73 -35.52
N HIS A 141 -24.46 27.55 -34.34
CA HIS A 141 -25.47 28.49 -33.81
C HIS A 141 -24.90 29.85 -33.39
N ILE A 142 -23.65 29.92 -32.92
CA ILE A 142 -23.00 31.18 -32.53
C ILE A 142 -22.55 31.99 -33.78
N THR A 143 -22.28 31.32 -34.91
CA THR A 143 -21.77 31.97 -36.13
C THR A 143 -22.82 32.80 -36.89
N THR A 144 -24.12 32.69 -36.54
CA THR A 144 -25.20 33.46 -37.20
C THR A 144 -25.56 34.78 -36.50
N GLN A 145 -24.82 35.20 -35.46
CA GLN A 145 -24.98 36.54 -34.86
C GLN A 145 -23.70 37.39 -34.99
N GLN A 146 -23.88 38.55 -35.61
CA GLN A 146 -22.90 39.61 -35.82
C GLN A 146 -22.32 40.12 -34.48
N PRO A 147 -21.05 40.57 -34.42
CA PRO A 147 -20.27 40.57 -33.19
C PRO A 147 -20.64 41.74 -32.27
N ALA A 148 -21.32 41.43 -31.16
CA ALA A 148 -21.30 42.29 -29.98
C ALA A 148 -20.02 41.98 -29.19
N THR A 149 -19.23 43.01 -28.93
CA THR A 149 -18.05 42.98 -28.06
C THR A 149 -18.41 42.41 -26.68
N PHE A 150 -18.07 41.15 -26.44
CA PHE A 150 -18.10 40.60 -25.09
C PHE A 150 -16.93 41.19 -24.29
N PRO A 151 -17.15 41.66 -23.05
CA PRO A 151 -16.06 42.00 -22.16
C PRO A 151 -15.22 40.75 -21.88
N THR A 152 -13.90 40.95 -21.80
CA THR A 152 -12.89 39.91 -21.59
C THR A 152 -13.27 38.99 -20.43
N PRO A 153 -13.19 37.66 -20.61
CA PRO A 153 -13.49 36.71 -19.53
C PRO A 153 -12.51 36.90 -18.37
N TYR A 154 -13.01 36.75 -17.14
CA TYR A 154 -12.32 37.05 -15.87
C TYR A 154 -10.89 36.48 -15.74
N LYS A 155 -10.63 35.32 -16.38
CA LYS A 155 -9.29 34.71 -16.44
C LYS A 155 -8.25 35.61 -17.14
N ASP A 156 -8.67 36.34 -18.18
CA ASP A 156 -7.79 37.19 -18.99
C ASP A 156 -7.54 38.53 -18.28
N ALA A 157 -8.52 39.02 -17.51
CA ALA A 157 -8.39 40.20 -16.65
C ALA A 157 -7.41 39.99 -15.48
N LEU A 158 -7.33 38.76 -14.94
CA LEU A 158 -6.34 38.39 -13.92
C LEU A 158 -4.92 38.21 -14.49
N ALA A 159 -4.82 37.82 -15.77
CA ALA A 159 -3.54 37.69 -16.47
C ALA A 159 -3.00 39.05 -16.94
N SER A 160 -3.88 39.99 -17.31
CA SER A 160 -3.51 41.36 -17.64
C SER A 160 -3.32 42.18 -16.37
N LYS A 161 -2.09 42.22 -15.83
CA LYS A 161 -1.75 43.07 -14.69
C LYS A 161 -1.40 44.49 -15.16
N PRO A 162 -2.21 45.53 -14.90
CA PRO A 162 -1.66 46.88 -14.78
C PRO A 162 -0.97 47.02 -13.41
N PRO A 163 0.12 47.79 -13.31
CA PRO A 163 0.82 47.99 -12.05
C PRO A 163 -0.01 48.91 -11.15
N ASN A 164 -0.79 48.33 -10.23
CA ASN A 164 -1.41 49.09 -9.14
C ASN A 164 -0.43 49.17 -7.95
N PRO A 165 -0.02 50.38 -7.51
CA PRO A 165 0.92 50.56 -6.40
C PRO A 165 0.37 50.19 -5.01
N ASN A 166 -0.92 49.85 -4.86
CA ASN A 166 -1.55 49.57 -3.56
C ASN A 166 -1.78 48.07 -3.26
N GLN A 167 -1.13 47.14 -3.97
CA GLN A 167 -1.20 45.72 -3.60
C GLN A 167 -0.38 45.43 -2.33
N ILE A 168 -1.09 45.12 -1.24
CA ILE A 168 -0.54 44.40 -0.08
C ILE A 168 0.17 43.16 -0.64
N PRO A 169 1.45 42.90 -0.30
CA PRO A 169 2.14 41.71 -0.77
C PRO A 169 1.43 40.47 -0.23
N LEU A 170 0.56 39.85 -1.03
CA LEU A 170 0.28 38.43 -0.84
C LEU A 170 1.64 37.75 -1.00
N GLY A 171 2.13 37.17 0.10
CA GLY A 171 3.42 36.49 0.15
C GLY A 171 3.60 35.55 -1.04
N LYS A 172 4.85 35.29 -1.41
CA LYS A 172 5.28 34.45 -2.54
C LYS A 172 4.24 33.37 -2.85
N ARG A 173 3.52 33.50 -3.97
CA ARG A 173 2.59 32.47 -4.44
C ARG A 173 3.41 31.20 -4.63
N PHE A 174 3.29 30.27 -3.68
CA PHE A 174 3.94 28.97 -3.80
C PHE A 174 3.38 28.26 -5.03
N SER A 175 4.23 27.49 -5.73
CA SER A 175 3.75 26.75 -6.90
C SER A 175 2.65 25.77 -6.47
N PRO A 176 1.72 25.41 -7.37
CA PRO A 176 0.73 24.38 -7.10
C PRO A 176 1.37 23.06 -6.61
N GLU A 177 2.56 22.70 -7.10
CA GLU A 177 3.27 21.50 -6.60
C GLU A 177 3.71 21.65 -5.14
N TYR A 178 4.18 22.82 -4.74
CA TYR A 178 4.56 23.08 -3.35
C TYR A 178 3.35 22.98 -2.42
N ALA A 179 2.21 23.57 -2.82
CA ALA A 179 0.97 23.46 -2.05
C ALA A 179 0.53 21.99 -1.92
N LYS A 180 0.61 21.21 -3.00
CA LYS A 180 0.28 19.79 -3.01
C LYS A 180 1.21 18.95 -2.14
N ALA A 181 2.52 19.22 -2.17
CA ALA A 181 3.50 18.53 -1.32
C ALA A 181 3.24 18.80 0.17
N HIS A 182 2.94 20.05 0.54
CA HIS A 182 2.58 20.40 1.91
C HIS A 182 1.23 19.81 2.35
N ALA A 183 0.26 19.69 1.45
CA ALA A 183 -1.00 19.00 1.73
C ALA A 183 -0.76 17.52 2.02
N ALA A 184 0.03 16.83 1.19
CA ALA A 184 0.35 15.41 1.37
C ALA A 184 1.08 15.12 2.70
N ILE A 185 1.98 15.99 3.14
CA ILE A 185 2.60 15.87 4.47
C ILE A 185 1.55 16.02 5.57
N LYS A 186 0.66 17.00 5.42
CA LYS A 186 -0.40 17.28 6.41
C LYS A 186 -1.43 16.16 6.53
N GLU A 187 -1.69 15.43 5.45
CA GLU A 187 -2.63 14.30 5.42
C GLU A 187 -2.12 13.10 6.24
N ARG A 188 -0.79 12.96 6.38
CA ARG A 188 -0.14 11.91 7.18
C ARG A 188 -0.01 12.28 8.65
N GLN A 189 -0.49 13.47 9.04
CA GLN A 189 -0.31 13.99 10.38
C GLN A 189 -1.57 13.87 11.23
N ILE A 190 -1.33 13.61 12.51
CA ILE A 190 -2.36 13.59 13.55
C ILE A 190 -1.95 14.56 14.65
N LEU A 191 -2.85 15.50 14.97
CA LEU A 191 -2.67 16.40 16.09
C LEU A 191 -3.42 15.86 17.30
N ILE A 192 -2.67 15.66 18.36
CA ILE A 192 -3.17 15.22 19.66
C ILE A 192 -3.10 16.41 20.60
N ASP A 193 -4.23 16.78 21.18
CA ASP A 193 -4.31 17.77 22.25
C ASP A 193 -4.23 17.02 23.59
N THR A 194 -3.25 17.39 24.40
CA THR A 194 -3.18 16.97 25.80
C THR A 194 -3.65 18.18 26.60
N ASN A 195 -4.60 18.02 27.50
CA ASN A 195 -5.24 19.12 28.24
C ASN A 195 -4.31 19.91 29.21
N GLY A 196 -3.00 19.87 29.01
CA GLY A 196 -1.99 20.56 29.81
C GLY A 196 -1.56 19.82 31.08
N ASN A 197 -2.38 18.90 31.61
CA ASN A 197 -2.14 18.24 32.91
C ASN A 197 -1.81 16.74 32.80
N HIS A 198 -1.61 16.23 31.59
CA HIS A 198 -1.35 14.79 31.40
C HIS A 198 0.03 14.39 31.95
N HIS A 199 0.06 13.60 33.02
CA HIS A 199 1.30 13.20 33.69
C HIS A 199 2.23 12.36 32.78
N GLN A 200 1.67 11.67 31.77
CA GLN A 200 2.40 10.77 30.87
C GLN A 200 2.77 11.41 29.51
N LEU A 201 2.21 12.58 29.18
CA LEU A 201 2.41 13.24 27.88
C LEU A 201 2.70 14.74 28.07
N ASN A 202 3.50 15.08 29.08
CA ASN A 202 3.90 16.45 29.38
C ASN A 202 5.34 16.74 28.90
N ASN A 203 5.75 18.01 28.95
CA ASN A 203 7.10 18.44 28.55
C ASN A 203 8.20 17.92 29.48
N THR A 204 7.84 17.32 30.63
CA THR A 204 8.78 16.70 31.57
C THR A 204 8.98 15.20 31.33
N THR A 205 8.14 14.59 30.50
CA THR A 205 8.26 13.17 30.13
C THR A 205 9.39 13.03 29.10
N PRO A 206 10.33 12.11 29.28
CA PRO A 206 11.39 11.88 28.31
C PRO A 206 10.79 11.46 26.97
N ARG A 207 11.39 11.95 25.88
CA ARG A 207 10.89 11.74 24.52
C ARG A 207 10.78 10.27 24.15
N GLU A 208 11.67 9.41 24.66
CA GLU A 208 11.61 7.96 24.38
C GLU A 208 10.32 7.34 24.90
N ASN A 209 9.92 7.68 26.14
CA ASN A 209 8.68 7.15 26.73
C ASN A 209 7.44 7.56 25.94
N VAL A 210 7.42 8.80 25.43
CA VAL A 210 6.32 9.28 24.57
C VAL A 210 6.27 8.47 23.27
N ILE A 211 7.41 8.22 22.65
CA ILE A 211 7.51 7.41 21.43
C ILE A 211 7.04 5.98 21.68
N ASP A 212 7.46 5.36 22.78
CA ASP A 212 7.09 3.99 23.11
C ASP A 212 5.59 3.87 23.43
N LEU A 213 5.01 4.85 24.12
CA LEU A 213 3.58 4.91 24.37
C LEU A 213 2.77 5.07 23.06
N ILE A 214 3.24 5.91 22.14
CA ILE A 214 2.60 6.06 20.83
C ILE A 214 2.71 4.77 20.02
N LYS A 215 3.86 4.10 20.02
CA LYS A 215 4.02 2.80 19.36
C LYS A 215 3.06 1.77 19.93
N GLN A 216 2.96 1.65 21.25
CA GLN A 216 1.99 0.76 21.89
C GLN A 216 0.54 1.08 21.51
N ALA A 217 0.20 2.37 21.36
CA ALA A 217 -1.12 2.80 20.91
C ALA A 217 -1.37 2.45 19.43
N LEU A 218 -0.34 2.52 18.57
CA LEU A 218 -0.43 2.10 17.17
C LEU A 218 -0.63 0.58 17.05
N GLU A 219 0.14 -0.22 17.77
CA GLU A 219 0.00 -1.69 17.80
C GLU A 219 -1.38 -2.13 18.30
N ALA A 220 -1.99 -1.40 19.22
CA ALA A 220 -3.33 -1.72 19.72
C ALA A 220 -4.44 -1.50 18.69
N VAL A 221 -4.18 -0.68 17.68
CA VAL A 221 -5.11 -0.34 16.60
C VAL A 221 -4.80 -1.16 15.34
N ASP A 222 -3.65 -1.82 15.32
CA ASP A 222 -3.26 -2.71 14.24
C ASP A 222 -4.20 -3.92 14.17
N ARG A 223 -4.65 -4.23 12.96
CA ARG A 223 -5.59 -5.33 12.67
C ARG A 223 -5.12 -6.04 11.41
N ILE A 224 -5.50 -7.31 11.27
CA ILE A 224 -5.09 -8.18 10.15
C ILE A 224 -5.39 -7.57 8.75
N ASN A 225 -6.38 -6.67 8.64
CA ASN A 225 -6.74 -5.97 7.41
C ASN A 225 -6.48 -4.44 7.45
N GLY A 226 -5.68 -3.95 8.40
CA GLY A 226 -5.34 -2.53 8.53
C GLY A 226 -4.21 -2.10 7.58
N PRO A 227 -4.03 -0.78 7.35
CA PRO A 227 -2.88 -0.28 6.62
C PRO A 227 -1.58 -0.48 7.43
N ASP A 228 -0.43 -0.59 6.76
CA ASP A 228 0.87 -0.54 7.43
C ASP A 228 1.02 0.80 8.16
N MET A 229 1.16 0.76 9.48
CA MET A 229 1.17 1.94 10.36
C MET A 229 2.55 2.11 10.99
N GLN A 230 3.37 3.00 10.43
CA GLN A 230 4.69 3.31 10.98
C GLN A 230 4.79 4.77 11.40
N LEU A 231 5.29 4.98 12.61
CA LEU A 231 5.57 6.30 13.16
C LEU A 231 6.84 6.87 12.53
N LYS A 232 6.72 7.93 11.72
CA LYS A 232 7.87 8.63 11.13
C LYS A 232 8.45 9.67 12.07
N SER A 233 7.59 10.47 12.69
CA SER A 233 8.04 11.51 13.61
C SER A 233 7.03 11.82 14.70
N VAL A 234 7.55 12.30 15.83
CA VAL A 234 6.79 12.84 16.95
C VAL A 234 7.39 14.20 17.27
N THR A 235 6.55 15.23 17.22
CA THR A 235 6.90 16.60 17.57
C THR A 235 6.01 17.09 18.69
N GLN A 236 6.60 17.47 19.82
CA GLN A 236 5.88 18.12 20.91
C GLN A 236 5.76 19.62 20.62
N LEU A 237 4.55 20.14 20.74
CA LEU A 237 4.22 21.54 20.50
C LEU A 237 4.28 22.34 21.81
N ARG A 238 4.41 23.67 21.69
CA ARG A 238 4.52 24.58 22.85
C ARG A 238 3.27 24.59 23.75
N ASN A 239 2.14 24.18 23.22
CA ASN A 239 0.87 24.03 23.96
C ASN A 239 0.71 22.61 24.54
N ASN A 240 1.79 21.84 24.69
CA ASN A 240 1.80 20.44 25.13
C ASN A 240 1.05 19.47 24.19
N GLY A 241 0.59 19.93 23.02
CA GLY A 241 0.05 19.07 21.98
C GLY A 241 1.14 18.21 21.34
N LEU A 242 0.77 17.04 20.84
CA LEU A 242 1.66 16.15 20.11
C LEU A 242 1.25 16.09 18.64
N LEU A 243 2.19 16.38 17.76
CA LEU A 243 2.03 16.21 16.33
C LEU A 243 2.75 14.93 15.91
N LEU A 244 1.97 13.96 15.46
CA LEU A 244 2.46 12.70 14.93
C LEU A 244 2.47 12.75 13.41
N GLU A 245 3.51 12.20 12.78
CA GLU A 245 3.53 11.94 11.34
C GLU A 245 3.69 10.43 11.10
N LEU A 246 2.83 9.89 10.26
CA LEU A 246 2.82 8.49 9.87
C LEU A 246 3.42 8.28 8.47
N ASN A 247 3.70 7.03 8.15
CA ASN A 247 4.19 6.62 6.84
C ASN A 247 3.24 6.95 5.68
N SER A 248 1.92 6.85 5.89
CA SER A 248 0.89 7.02 4.85
C SER A 248 -0.31 7.86 5.32
N GLN A 249 -1.09 8.37 4.35
CA GLN A 249 -2.36 9.06 4.63
C GLN A 249 -3.41 8.07 5.13
N GLU A 250 -3.42 6.87 4.58
CA GLU A 250 -4.32 5.78 4.95
C GLU A 250 -4.16 5.42 6.43
N ALA A 251 -2.92 5.30 6.92
CA ALA A 251 -2.63 5.10 8.34
C ALA A 251 -3.22 6.22 9.22
N ALA A 252 -3.11 7.47 8.79
CA ALA A 252 -3.64 8.61 9.54
C ALA A 252 -5.17 8.67 9.52
N ALA A 253 -5.80 8.28 8.40
CA ALA A 253 -7.24 8.17 8.28
C ALA A 253 -7.79 7.02 9.13
N TRP A 254 -7.11 5.87 9.12
CA TRP A 254 -7.47 4.68 9.89
C TRP A 254 -7.56 4.97 11.39
N ILE A 255 -6.59 5.69 11.95
CA ILE A 255 -6.61 6.09 13.37
C ILE A 255 -7.76 7.07 13.67
N LYS A 256 -8.17 7.90 12.70
CA LYS A 256 -9.26 8.87 12.87
C LYS A 256 -10.65 8.21 12.82
N GLU A 257 -10.77 6.99 12.31
CA GLU A 257 -12.06 6.27 12.31
C GLU A 257 -12.57 6.07 13.74
N PRO A 258 -13.88 6.20 14.01
CA PRO A 258 -14.41 6.26 15.37
C PRO A 258 -13.98 5.10 16.29
N ALA A 259 -14.02 3.86 15.78
CA ALA A 259 -13.65 2.67 16.56
C ALA A 259 -12.15 2.63 16.88
N ASN A 260 -11.32 2.91 15.87
CA ASN A 260 -9.86 2.90 15.99
C ASN A 260 -9.37 4.09 16.83
N LYS A 261 -9.98 5.26 16.65
CA LYS A 261 -9.76 6.47 17.45
C LYS A 261 -10.01 6.20 18.93
N ALA A 262 -11.10 5.51 19.27
CA ALA A 262 -11.40 5.16 20.65
C ALA A 262 -10.34 4.23 21.25
N THR A 263 -9.94 3.17 20.52
CA THR A 263 -8.88 2.25 20.96
C THR A 263 -7.53 2.95 21.12
N PHE A 264 -7.18 3.81 20.16
CA PHE A 264 -5.95 4.60 20.17
C PHE A 264 -5.88 5.53 21.38
N LEU A 265 -6.94 6.32 21.61
CA LEU A 265 -7.02 7.25 22.73
C LEU A 265 -7.06 6.53 24.08
N ALA A 266 -7.75 5.39 24.18
CA ALA A 266 -7.78 4.59 25.41
C ALA A 266 -6.38 4.12 25.84
N LYS A 267 -5.46 3.90 24.89
CA LYS A 267 -4.06 3.57 25.19
C LYS A 267 -3.21 4.77 25.58
N LEU A 268 -3.51 5.95 25.04
CA LEU A 268 -2.80 7.18 25.36
C LEU A 268 -3.24 7.81 26.69
N GLY A 269 -4.47 7.55 27.12
CA GLY A 269 -5.05 8.07 28.37
C GLY A 269 -6.40 8.76 28.15
N SER A 270 -7.22 8.82 29.20
CA SER A 270 -8.61 9.29 29.16
C SER A 270 -8.79 10.79 28.88
N GLU A 271 -7.72 11.58 28.93
CA GLU A 271 -7.76 13.04 28.78
C GLU A 271 -7.14 13.54 27.46
N VAL A 272 -6.86 12.62 26.55
CA VAL A 272 -6.20 12.91 25.28
C VAL A 272 -7.25 13.00 24.17
N LEU A 273 -7.17 14.03 23.33
CA LEU A 273 -8.12 14.24 22.23
C LEU A 273 -7.38 14.37 20.90
N ILE A 274 -7.82 13.65 19.87
CA ILE A 274 -7.38 13.92 18.50
C ILE A 274 -8.17 15.12 17.99
N LYS A 275 -7.45 16.17 17.60
CA LYS A 275 -8.00 17.44 17.13
C LYS A 275 -8.11 17.44 15.61
N ASP A 276 -9.30 17.81 15.14
CA ASP A 276 -9.53 17.99 13.72
C ASP A 276 -8.80 19.22 13.18
N ARG A 277 -8.28 19.08 11.96
CA ARG A 277 -7.50 20.11 11.31
C ARG A 277 -8.42 21.05 10.57
N HIS A 278 -8.49 22.28 11.05
CA HIS A 278 -9.25 23.35 10.42
C HIS A 278 -8.37 24.15 9.47
N TYR A 279 -8.95 24.61 8.36
CA TYR A 279 -8.28 25.42 7.36
C TYR A 279 -8.94 26.79 7.28
N ASN A 280 -8.12 27.85 7.25
CA ASN A 280 -8.62 29.20 7.02
C ASN A 280 -8.88 29.39 5.53
N ILE A 281 -10.13 29.63 5.16
CA ILE A 281 -10.55 29.94 3.79
C ILE A 281 -10.95 31.42 3.73
N VAL A 282 -10.52 32.11 2.68
CA VAL A 282 -10.95 33.49 2.41
C VAL A 282 -12.08 33.45 1.39
N ILE A 283 -13.26 33.90 1.82
CA ILE A 283 -14.45 33.98 0.96
C ILE A 283 -14.67 35.44 0.58
N PRO A 284 -14.57 35.81 -0.71
CA PRO A 284 -14.91 37.15 -1.17
C PRO A 284 -16.43 37.34 -1.28
N PHE A 285 -16.89 38.60 -1.25
CA PHE A 285 -18.28 39.00 -1.51
C PHE A 285 -19.34 38.44 -0.54
N LEU A 286 -18.95 38.06 0.67
CA LEU A 286 -19.92 37.75 1.72
C LEU A 286 -20.68 39.03 2.13
N PRO A 287 -22.03 39.06 2.10
CA PRO A 287 -22.80 40.24 2.51
C PRO A 287 -22.49 40.65 3.95
N VAL A 288 -22.29 41.95 4.21
CA VAL A 288 -22.01 42.47 5.57
C VAL A 288 -23.18 42.27 6.55
N SER A 289 -24.38 42.02 6.04
CA SER A 289 -25.56 41.64 6.82
C SER A 289 -25.52 40.19 7.33
N THR A 290 -24.53 39.40 6.90
CA THR A 290 -24.38 38.00 7.34
C THR A 290 -24.01 37.96 8.82
N LEU A 291 -24.87 37.33 9.64
CA LEU A 291 -24.64 37.14 11.06
C LEU A 291 -23.65 35.98 11.27
N THR A 292 -22.36 36.30 11.26
CA THR A 292 -21.25 35.31 11.36
C THR A 292 -21.16 34.62 12.71
N ASP A 293 -21.72 35.23 13.76
CA ASP A 293 -21.71 34.72 15.13
C ASP A 293 -22.93 33.84 15.44
N ASN A 294 -23.92 33.79 14.52
CA ASN A 294 -25.10 32.96 14.69
C ASN A 294 -24.83 31.54 14.17
N PRO A 295 -24.92 30.49 15.02
CA PRO A 295 -24.73 29.11 14.60
C PRO A 295 -25.72 28.66 13.51
N ASP A 296 -26.94 29.21 13.49
CA ASP A 296 -27.94 28.87 12.48
C ASP A 296 -27.50 29.34 11.09
N THR A 297 -26.82 30.48 11.00
CA THR A 297 -26.24 30.98 9.74
C THR A 297 -25.21 29.99 9.20
N LEU A 298 -24.34 29.46 10.05
CA LEU A 298 -23.31 28.50 9.65
C LEU A 298 -23.96 27.20 9.15
N CYS A 299 -24.96 26.69 9.87
CA CYS A 299 -25.67 25.48 9.46
C CYS A 299 -26.40 25.67 8.12
N ASN A 300 -27.05 26.81 7.92
CA ASN A 300 -27.70 27.13 6.64
C ASN A 300 -26.67 27.21 5.50
N MET A 301 -25.53 27.87 5.73
CA MET A 301 -24.45 27.93 4.74
C MET A 301 -23.90 26.54 4.41
N GLU A 302 -23.73 25.66 5.40
CA GLU A 302 -23.31 24.27 5.17
C GLU A 302 -24.32 23.52 4.30
N ASN A 303 -25.60 23.58 4.67
CA ASN A 303 -26.68 22.90 3.96
C ASN A 303 -26.84 23.41 2.52
N GLU A 304 -26.87 24.74 2.32
CA GLU A 304 -27.02 25.36 1.00
C GLU A 304 -25.85 25.05 0.06
N ASN A 305 -24.66 24.82 0.62
CA ASN A 305 -23.44 24.55 -0.17
C ASN A 305 -23.06 23.06 -0.21
N ASN A 306 -23.93 22.16 0.27
CA ASN A 306 -23.67 20.71 0.35
C ASN A 306 -22.39 20.36 1.11
N ILE A 307 -22.08 21.12 2.16
CA ILE A 307 -20.95 20.88 3.05
C ILE A 307 -21.47 20.06 4.25
N PRO A 308 -20.72 19.05 4.73
CA PRO A 308 -21.12 18.30 5.92
C PRO A 308 -21.35 19.22 7.13
N GLN A 309 -22.41 18.93 7.90
CA GLN A 309 -22.76 19.74 9.05
C GLN A 309 -21.63 19.77 10.10
N GLY A 310 -21.34 20.96 10.64
CA GLY A 310 -20.26 21.18 11.61
C GLY A 310 -18.86 21.28 11.00
N SER A 311 -18.73 21.41 9.68
CA SER A 311 -17.45 21.63 9.00
C SER A 311 -16.93 23.07 9.18
N ILE A 312 -17.82 24.05 9.33
CA ILE A 312 -17.47 25.46 9.53
C ILE A 312 -17.37 25.75 11.02
N ALA A 313 -16.15 25.75 11.55
CA ALA A 313 -15.91 26.01 12.97
C ALA A 313 -16.12 27.49 13.37
N GLN A 314 -15.77 28.43 12.49
CA GLN A 314 -15.92 29.87 12.75
C GLN A 314 -15.81 30.67 11.45
N ILE A 315 -16.56 31.78 11.38
CA ILE A 315 -16.36 32.84 10.37
C ILE A 315 -15.93 34.11 11.08
N LYS A 316 -14.95 34.82 10.52
CA LYS A 316 -14.52 36.13 11.01
C LYS A 316 -14.23 37.07 9.86
N TRP A 317 -14.55 38.34 10.05
CA TRP A 317 -14.19 39.37 9.09
C TRP A 317 -12.68 39.63 9.10
N ILE A 318 -12.05 39.67 7.92
CA ILE A 318 -10.63 40.04 7.77
C ILE A 318 -10.43 41.52 8.12
N LYS A 319 -11.43 42.35 7.78
CA LYS A 319 -11.50 43.77 8.10
C LYS A 319 -12.85 44.05 8.72
N ASP A 320 -12.87 44.93 9.70
CA ASP A 320 -14.10 45.36 10.37
C ASP A 320 -15.14 45.84 9.34
N PRO A 321 -16.31 45.19 9.23
CA PRO A 321 -17.33 45.54 8.25
C PRO A 321 -17.88 46.96 8.46
N ALA A 322 -17.82 47.50 9.69
CA ALA A 322 -18.25 48.87 9.98
C ALA A 322 -17.35 49.94 9.34
N LYS A 323 -16.14 49.58 8.91
CA LYS A 323 -15.20 50.48 8.22
C LYS A 323 -15.34 50.46 6.69
N HIS A 324 -16.29 49.67 6.18
CA HIS A 324 -16.55 49.47 4.76
C HIS A 324 -17.94 49.93 4.32
N ALA A 325 -18.77 50.40 5.26
CA ALA A 325 -20.06 51.04 4.99
C ALA A 325 -19.89 52.50 4.55
#